data_AF-A0A2X2YKH2-F1
#
_entry.id   AF-A0A2X2YKH2-F1
#
_cell.length_a   1.000
_cell.length_b   1.000
_cell.length_c   1.000
_cell.angle_alpha   90.00
_cell.angle_beta   90.00
_cell.angle_gamma   90.00
#
_symmetry.space_group_name_H-M   'P 1'
#
loop_
_entity.id
_entity.type
_entity.pdbx_description
1 polymer ?
#
loop_
_entity_poly.entity_id
_entity_poly.type
_entity_poly.pdbx_seq_one_letter_code
_entity_poly.pdbx_strand_id
1 'polypeptide(L)'
;MAEKIPAWLLTGFARSVAAEGGTAPRDVAESVGTELAQRWMAPERHFHNLEYLKTTLENVDILSEQARDVEAIRLAVWYHGAIFDVSEAAVERGEAGLDVLGSADYAADSLAELGVGEARIEKITDLIRGLYRHQAVEDIDAQVLSDADLCVLAADPQEYLEYLRDIRREYAAYDEARFISARSTIIGNLLSRPQLFWTHGAAGWEEQARENLRAELERLEKTGTTGLDIAGAGAEPAAQTGATPETAPTSDMLPTPREGTPVETATKPETGELPEAASRDQDPEDTDEPNEVNPYAPPDEADLGSTLENVAEAMDTMVMKALKPAEVGLKPLSDVEE
;
A
#
# COMPACT_ATOMS: atom_id res chain seq x y z
N MET A 1 8.29 -24.86 13.16
CA MET A 1 6.90 -25.36 13.22
C MET A 1 6.18 -24.70 12.06
N ALA A 2 5.37 -25.44 11.29
CA ALA A 2 4.54 -24.79 10.26
C ALA A 2 3.70 -23.71 10.94
N GLU A 3 3.75 -22.49 10.42
CA GLU A 3 2.90 -21.41 10.91
C GLU A 3 1.44 -21.85 10.80
N LYS A 4 0.68 -21.70 11.88
CA LYS A 4 -0.71 -22.12 11.92
C LYS A 4 -1.59 -20.91 11.62
N ILE A 5 -2.50 -21.04 10.67
CA ILE A 5 -3.50 -20.01 10.36
C ILE A 5 -4.31 -19.71 11.64
N PRO A 6 -4.29 -18.46 12.15
CA PRO A 6 -5.04 -18.11 13.35
C PRO A 6 -6.55 -18.16 13.11
N ALA A 7 -7.31 -18.71 14.07
CA ALA A 7 -8.78 -18.80 13.93
C ALA A 7 -9.46 -17.42 13.86
N TRP A 8 -8.88 -16.41 14.54
CA TRP A 8 -9.39 -15.04 14.50
C TRP A 8 -9.31 -14.44 13.08
N LEU A 9 -8.28 -14.81 12.31
CA LEU A 9 -8.05 -14.30 10.96
C LEU A 9 -9.15 -14.79 10.01
N LEU A 10 -9.47 -16.08 10.07
CA LEU A 10 -10.57 -16.69 9.29
C LEU A 10 -11.94 -16.15 9.71
N THR A 11 -12.18 -16.01 11.01
CA THR A 11 -13.41 -15.40 11.53
C THR A 11 -13.56 -13.94 11.08
N GLY A 12 -12.44 -13.20 11.01
CA GLY A 12 -12.38 -11.84 10.48
C GLY A 12 -12.78 -11.79 9.02
N PHE A 13 -12.16 -12.62 8.17
CA PHE A 13 -12.51 -12.72 6.74
C PHE A 13 -14.00 -13.01 6.52
N ALA A 14 -14.54 -14.04 7.17
CA ALA A 14 -15.95 -14.39 7.01
C ALA A 14 -16.91 -13.28 7.51
N ARG A 15 -16.50 -12.51 8.53
CA ARG A 15 -17.25 -11.33 8.97
C ARG A 15 -17.24 -10.23 7.91
N SER A 16 -16.09 -9.95 7.28
CA SER A 16 -15.98 -8.96 6.22
C SER A 16 -16.84 -9.36 5.02
N VAL A 17 -16.79 -10.62 4.58
CA VAL A 17 -17.66 -11.14 3.50
C VAL A 17 -19.14 -10.92 3.81
N ALA A 18 -19.58 -11.24 5.03
CA ALA A 18 -20.97 -11.06 5.43
C ALA A 18 -21.38 -9.57 5.50
N ALA A 19 -20.48 -8.69 5.96
CA ALA A 19 -20.71 -7.24 6.01
C ALA A 19 -20.84 -6.64 4.60
N GLU A 20 -20.12 -7.21 3.63
CA GLU A 20 -20.20 -6.86 2.21
C GLU A 20 -21.43 -7.45 1.49
N GLY A 21 -22.33 -8.10 2.23
CA GLY A 21 -23.56 -8.67 1.70
C GLY A 21 -23.42 -10.08 1.12
N GLY A 22 -22.29 -10.76 1.37
CA GLY A 22 -22.09 -12.15 0.98
C GLY A 22 -23.14 -13.07 1.61
N THR A 23 -23.77 -13.91 0.77
CA THR A 23 -24.85 -14.81 1.19
C THR A 23 -24.39 -16.22 1.54
N ALA A 24 -23.12 -16.56 1.27
CA ALA A 24 -22.57 -17.88 1.58
C ALA A 24 -22.58 -18.15 3.10
N PRO A 25 -22.78 -19.41 3.52
CA PRO A 25 -22.61 -19.81 4.91
C PRO A 25 -21.22 -19.45 5.46
N ARG A 26 -21.14 -19.14 6.76
CA ARG A 26 -19.88 -18.72 7.41
C ARG A 26 -18.75 -19.75 7.22
N ASP A 27 -19.05 -21.04 7.34
CA ASP A 27 -18.08 -22.12 7.17
C ASP A 27 -17.54 -22.20 5.74
N VAL A 28 -18.35 -21.86 4.74
CA VAL A 28 -17.90 -21.71 3.34
C VAL A 28 -16.96 -20.51 3.22
N ALA A 29 -17.30 -19.36 3.79
CA ALA A 29 -16.42 -18.19 3.78
C ALA A 29 -15.10 -18.44 4.53
N GLU A 30 -15.13 -19.14 5.68
CA GLU A 30 -13.92 -19.53 6.42
C GLU A 30 -13.05 -20.53 5.61
N SER A 31 -13.66 -21.39 4.78
CA SER A 31 -12.94 -22.26 3.84
C SER A 31 -12.20 -21.45 2.78
N VAL A 32 -12.86 -20.48 2.15
CA VAL A 32 -12.21 -19.58 1.17
C VAL A 32 -11.09 -18.78 1.83
N GLY A 33 -11.31 -18.25 3.04
CA GLY A 33 -10.26 -17.57 3.81
C GLY A 33 -9.07 -18.49 4.12
N THR A 34 -9.31 -19.79 4.32
CA THR A 34 -8.24 -20.79 4.51
C THR A 34 -7.43 -20.99 3.24
N GLU A 35 -8.07 -21.07 2.08
CA GLU A 35 -7.40 -21.18 0.79
C GLU A 35 -6.55 -19.94 0.48
N LEU A 36 -7.09 -18.74 0.73
CA LEU A 36 -6.32 -17.50 0.61
C LEU A 36 -5.11 -17.50 1.55
N ALA A 37 -5.30 -17.83 2.83
CA ALA A 37 -4.20 -17.88 3.80
C ALA A 37 -3.12 -18.90 3.37
N GLN A 38 -3.49 -20.03 2.79
CA GLN A 38 -2.54 -21.00 2.24
C GLN A 38 -1.72 -20.43 1.08
N ARG A 39 -2.31 -19.58 0.21
CA ARG A 39 -1.57 -18.86 -0.84
C ARG A 39 -0.53 -17.90 -0.25
N TRP A 40 -0.89 -17.17 0.80
CA TRP A 40 0.03 -16.31 1.54
C TRP A 40 1.13 -17.10 2.27
N MET A 41 0.92 -18.39 2.55
CA MET A 41 1.92 -19.26 3.15
C MET A 41 2.79 -20.02 2.13
N ALA A 42 2.70 -19.70 0.84
CA ALA A 42 3.50 -20.36 -0.19
C ALA A 42 5.02 -20.20 0.11
N PRO A 43 5.82 -21.28 0.01
CA PRO A 43 7.20 -21.31 0.51
C PRO A 43 8.16 -20.31 -0.17
N GLU A 44 7.84 -19.86 -1.37
CA GLU A 44 8.56 -18.84 -2.13
C GLU A 44 8.36 -17.41 -1.60
N ARG A 45 7.33 -17.18 -0.77
CA ARG A 45 7.03 -15.88 -0.16
C ARG A 45 7.89 -15.69 1.08
N HIS A 46 8.90 -14.84 0.96
CA HIS A 46 9.76 -14.48 2.09
C HIS A 46 9.23 -13.25 2.82
N PHE A 47 8.77 -12.23 2.07
CA PHE A 47 8.19 -11.02 2.64
C PHE A 47 6.67 -10.99 2.48
N HIS A 48 6.14 -11.20 1.28
CA HIS A 48 4.70 -11.13 1.01
C HIS A 48 3.98 -12.41 1.48
N ASN A 49 4.05 -12.68 2.78
CA ASN A 49 3.63 -13.92 3.43
C ASN A 49 2.44 -13.70 4.38
N LEU A 50 2.09 -14.71 5.19
CA LEU A 50 0.98 -14.62 6.15
C LEU A 50 1.19 -13.54 7.23
N GLU A 51 2.43 -13.28 7.65
CA GLU A 51 2.75 -12.20 8.59
C GLU A 51 2.42 -10.84 7.97
N TYR A 52 2.88 -10.60 6.73
CA TYR A 52 2.56 -9.38 5.99
C TYR A 52 1.04 -9.15 5.87
N LEU A 53 0.26 -10.19 5.57
CA LEU A 53 -1.20 -10.09 5.54
C LEU A 53 -1.77 -9.62 6.89
N LYS A 54 -1.32 -10.23 8.00
CA LYS A 54 -1.80 -9.86 9.35
C LYS A 54 -1.42 -8.42 9.69
N THR A 55 -0.15 -8.04 9.50
CA THR A 55 0.34 -6.69 9.76
C THR A 55 -0.42 -5.63 8.94
N THR A 56 -0.69 -5.92 7.66
CA THR A 56 -1.46 -5.00 6.81
C THR A 56 -2.89 -4.84 7.30
N LEU A 57 -3.55 -5.93 7.73
CA LEU A 57 -4.89 -5.86 8.35
C LEU A 57 -4.89 -5.08 9.68
N GLU A 58 -3.84 -5.22 10.50
CA GLU A 58 -3.66 -4.44 11.72
C GLU A 58 -3.47 -2.95 11.43
N ASN A 59 -2.74 -2.60 10.37
CA ASN A 59 -2.58 -1.21 9.93
C ASN A 59 -3.89 -0.62 9.38
N VAL A 60 -4.71 -1.42 8.69
CA VAL A 60 -6.08 -1.00 8.33
C VAL A 60 -6.90 -0.70 9.58
N ASP A 61 -6.75 -1.48 10.65
CA ASP A 61 -7.46 -1.22 11.91
C ASP A 61 -7.00 0.09 12.57
N ILE A 62 -5.70 0.40 12.53
CA ILE A 62 -5.15 1.70 13.00
C ILE A 62 -5.75 2.87 12.22
N LEU A 63 -5.93 2.73 10.91
CA LEU A 63 -6.44 3.77 10.02
C LEU A 63 -7.98 3.76 9.86
N SER A 64 -8.67 2.83 10.52
CA SER A 64 -10.07 2.50 10.27
C SER A 64 -11.05 3.65 10.52
N GLU A 65 -10.72 4.59 11.43
CA GLU A 65 -11.57 5.76 11.72
C GLU A 65 -11.74 6.70 10.52
N GLN A 66 -10.82 6.65 9.55
CA GLN A 66 -10.87 7.48 8.35
C GLN A 66 -11.53 6.77 7.16
N ALA A 67 -11.61 5.44 7.20
CA ALA A 67 -12.23 4.65 6.15
C ALA A 67 -13.75 4.82 6.16
N ARG A 68 -14.34 4.93 4.97
CA ARG A 68 -15.79 4.84 4.79
C ARG A 68 -16.24 3.38 4.86
N ASP A 69 -15.37 2.46 4.44
CA ASP A 69 -15.74 1.08 4.18
C ASP A 69 -14.62 0.09 4.54
N VAL A 70 -14.40 -0.08 5.84
CA VAL A 70 -13.30 -0.90 6.38
C VAL A 70 -13.38 -2.36 5.92
N GLU A 71 -14.57 -2.92 5.75
CA GLU A 71 -14.71 -4.33 5.39
C GLU A 71 -14.35 -4.59 3.93
N ALA A 72 -14.70 -3.68 3.01
CA ALA A 72 -14.21 -3.71 1.63
C ALA A 72 -12.67 -3.59 1.56
N ILE A 73 -12.06 -2.72 2.37
CA ILE A 73 -10.60 -2.58 2.45
C ILE A 73 -9.96 -3.87 2.96
N ARG A 74 -10.50 -4.48 4.02
CA ARG A 74 -9.97 -5.75 4.54
C ARG A 74 -10.04 -6.86 3.50
N LEU A 75 -11.14 -6.96 2.74
CA LEU A 75 -11.21 -7.93 1.64
C LEU A 75 -10.19 -7.61 0.56
N ALA A 76 -10.01 -6.35 0.18
CA ALA A 76 -8.95 -5.96 -0.75
C ALA A 76 -7.56 -6.39 -0.25
N VAL A 77 -7.24 -6.20 1.04
CA VAL A 77 -5.99 -6.67 1.66
C VAL A 77 -5.84 -8.19 1.55
N TRP A 78 -6.89 -8.96 1.79
CA TRP A 78 -6.84 -10.43 1.64
C TRP A 78 -6.53 -10.88 0.20
N TYR A 79 -7.11 -10.18 -0.77
CA TYR A 79 -7.09 -10.60 -2.17
C TYR A 79 -5.95 -10.01 -2.98
N HIS A 80 -5.39 -8.83 -2.65
CA HIS A 80 -4.45 -8.12 -3.53
C HIS A 80 -3.18 -8.91 -3.88
N GLY A 81 -2.80 -9.85 -3.02
CA GLY A 81 -1.68 -10.76 -3.25
C GLY A 81 -2.09 -12.22 -3.45
N ALA A 82 -3.34 -12.50 -3.85
CA ALA A 82 -3.82 -13.87 -4.08
C ALA A 82 -3.05 -14.58 -5.22
N ILE A 83 -2.56 -13.80 -6.19
CA ILE A 83 -1.71 -14.24 -7.29
C ILE A 83 -0.31 -13.64 -7.13
N PHE A 84 0.70 -14.51 -7.18
CA PHE A 84 2.11 -14.16 -6.98
C PHE A 84 2.98 -15.19 -7.68
N ASP A 85 4.04 -14.74 -8.32
CA ASP A 85 5.01 -15.61 -8.99
C ASP A 85 6.39 -14.96 -8.98
N VAL A 86 7.39 -15.62 -8.41
CA VAL A 86 8.81 -15.20 -8.45
C VAL A 86 9.71 -16.22 -9.14
N SER A 87 9.11 -17.08 -9.97
CA SER A 87 9.84 -18.05 -10.77
C SER A 87 10.79 -17.38 -11.76
N GLU A 88 11.83 -18.11 -12.19
CA GLU A 88 12.74 -17.65 -13.25
C GLU A 88 11.96 -17.24 -14.52
N ALA A 89 10.91 -17.98 -14.86
CA ALA A 89 10.06 -17.66 -16.00
C ALA A 89 9.31 -16.33 -15.82
N ALA A 90 8.83 -16.00 -14.62
CA ALA A 90 8.21 -14.71 -14.32
C ALA A 90 9.23 -13.57 -14.37
N VAL A 91 10.44 -13.81 -13.85
CA VAL A 91 11.56 -12.85 -13.94
C VAL A 91 11.92 -12.55 -15.39
N GLU A 92 12.00 -13.57 -16.25
CA GLU A 92 12.28 -13.40 -17.68
C GLU A 92 11.20 -12.58 -18.41
N ARG A 93 9.94 -12.71 -17.99
CA ARG A 93 8.82 -11.91 -18.53
C ARG A 93 8.72 -10.51 -17.91
N GLY A 94 9.44 -10.24 -16.82
CA GLY A 94 9.34 -8.99 -16.07
C GLY A 94 8.05 -8.87 -15.23
N GLU A 95 7.43 -10.01 -14.93
CA GLU A 95 6.16 -10.14 -14.21
C GLU A 95 6.34 -10.69 -12.80
N ALA A 96 7.58 -10.79 -12.32
CA ALA A 96 7.86 -11.38 -11.02
C ALA A 96 7.32 -10.53 -9.85
N GLY A 97 6.68 -11.18 -8.89
CA GLY A 97 6.13 -10.62 -7.66
C GLY A 97 4.61 -10.74 -7.60
N LEU A 98 3.95 -9.75 -6.99
CA LEU A 98 2.49 -9.72 -6.86
C LEU A 98 1.86 -9.37 -8.21
N ASP A 99 0.88 -10.16 -8.64
CA ASP A 99 0.03 -9.82 -9.77
C ASP A 99 -1.27 -9.22 -9.24
N VAL A 100 -1.25 -7.90 -9.04
CA VAL A 100 -2.39 -7.14 -8.50
C VAL A 100 -3.62 -7.22 -9.40
N LEU A 101 -3.44 -7.23 -10.73
CA LEU A 101 -4.56 -7.26 -11.67
C LEU A 101 -5.18 -8.66 -11.74
N GLY A 102 -4.35 -9.71 -11.86
CA GLY A 102 -4.83 -11.09 -11.77
C GLY A 102 -5.44 -11.41 -10.40
N SER A 103 -4.94 -10.78 -9.34
CA SER A 103 -5.52 -10.88 -7.99
C SER A 103 -6.89 -10.19 -7.89
N ALA A 104 -7.11 -9.07 -8.56
CA ALA A 104 -8.42 -8.42 -8.64
C ALA A 104 -9.42 -9.29 -9.42
N ASP A 105 -9.01 -9.90 -10.53
CA ASP A 105 -9.87 -10.81 -11.30
C ASP A 105 -10.22 -12.06 -10.48
N TYR A 106 -9.25 -12.65 -9.78
CA TYR A 106 -9.48 -13.75 -8.85
C TYR A 106 -10.44 -13.36 -7.71
N ALA A 107 -10.33 -12.13 -7.20
CA ALA A 107 -11.23 -11.62 -6.17
C ALA A 107 -12.66 -11.53 -6.68
N ALA A 108 -12.87 -11.08 -7.93
CA ALA A 108 -14.19 -10.96 -8.52
C ALA A 108 -14.92 -12.30 -8.57
N ASP A 109 -14.25 -13.34 -9.09
CA ASP A 109 -14.81 -14.69 -9.17
C ASP A 109 -15.08 -15.26 -7.78
N SER A 110 -14.10 -15.16 -6.87
CA SER A 110 -14.21 -15.72 -5.52
C SER A 110 -15.31 -15.05 -4.69
N LEU A 111 -15.46 -13.72 -4.78
CA LEU A 111 -16.50 -12.98 -4.07
C LEU A 111 -17.90 -13.22 -4.67
N ALA A 112 -18.00 -13.41 -5.98
CA ALA A 112 -19.25 -13.79 -6.63
C ALA A 112 -19.73 -15.17 -6.16
N GLU A 113 -18.82 -16.14 -6.02
CA GLU A 113 -19.13 -17.46 -5.45
C GLU A 113 -19.58 -17.38 -3.98
N LEU A 114 -19.05 -16.42 -3.22
CA LEU A 114 -19.50 -16.11 -1.85
C LEU A 114 -20.85 -15.36 -1.81
N GLY A 115 -21.40 -15.01 -2.96
CA GLY A 115 -22.69 -14.32 -3.10
C GLY A 115 -22.63 -12.83 -2.75
N VAL A 116 -21.47 -12.20 -2.86
CA VAL A 116 -21.32 -10.74 -2.74
C VAL A 116 -21.92 -10.08 -3.99
N GLY A 117 -22.60 -8.94 -3.82
CA GLY A 117 -23.24 -8.23 -4.94
C GLY A 117 -22.23 -7.57 -5.89
N GLU A 118 -22.56 -7.50 -7.18
CA GLU A 118 -21.69 -6.97 -8.25
C GLU A 118 -21.10 -5.58 -7.95
N ALA A 119 -21.91 -4.64 -7.45
CA ALA A 119 -21.44 -3.29 -7.11
C ALA A 119 -20.40 -3.28 -5.96
N ARG A 120 -20.46 -4.25 -5.04
CA ARG A 120 -19.48 -4.40 -3.96
C ARG A 120 -18.21 -5.08 -4.46
N ILE A 121 -18.37 -6.08 -5.33
CA ILE A 121 -17.25 -6.71 -6.03
C ILE A 121 -16.46 -5.67 -6.82
N GLU A 122 -17.13 -4.86 -7.64
CA GLU A 122 -16.50 -3.79 -8.43
C GLU A 122 -15.67 -2.87 -7.51
N LYS A 123 -16.27 -2.35 -6.44
CA LYS A 123 -15.56 -1.54 -5.44
C LYS A 123 -14.31 -2.23 -4.89
N ILE A 124 -14.41 -3.48 -4.44
CA ILE A 124 -13.27 -4.21 -3.85
C ILE A 124 -12.19 -4.43 -4.91
N THR A 125 -12.56 -4.77 -6.14
CA THR A 125 -11.60 -4.97 -7.22
C THR A 125 -10.93 -3.67 -7.64
N ASP A 126 -11.62 -2.53 -7.59
CA ASP A 126 -11.03 -1.22 -7.86
C ASP A 126 -10.06 -0.79 -6.77
N LEU A 127 -10.35 -1.10 -5.50
CA LEU A 127 -9.40 -0.93 -4.40
C LEU A 127 -8.11 -1.75 -4.65
N ILE A 128 -8.26 -3.03 -5.03
CA ILE A 128 -7.12 -3.89 -5.36
C ILE A 128 -6.33 -3.32 -6.54
N ARG A 129 -6.99 -2.99 -7.66
CA ARG A 129 -6.33 -2.39 -8.83
C ARG A 129 -5.61 -1.08 -8.50
N GLY A 130 -6.15 -0.29 -7.57
CA GLY A 130 -5.53 0.94 -7.09
C GLY A 130 -4.16 0.76 -6.43
N LEU A 131 -3.89 -0.43 -5.88
CA LEU A 131 -2.57 -0.79 -5.34
C LEU A 131 -1.50 -0.96 -6.42
N TYR A 132 -1.87 -1.13 -7.69
CA TYR A 132 -0.89 -1.25 -8.77
C TYR A 132 0.05 -0.04 -8.84
N ARG A 133 -0.45 1.16 -8.54
CA ARG A 133 0.36 2.40 -8.51
C ARG A 133 0.48 3.01 -7.12
N HIS A 134 -0.28 2.51 -6.14
CA HIS A 134 -0.49 3.19 -4.86
C HIS A 134 -0.88 4.66 -5.08
N GLN A 135 -1.82 4.91 -6.01
CA GLN A 135 -2.30 6.23 -6.40
C GLN A 135 -3.81 6.31 -6.17
N ALA A 136 -4.22 6.98 -5.10
CA ALA A 136 -5.61 7.12 -4.71
C ALA A 136 -5.90 8.53 -4.16
N VAL A 137 -5.64 9.58 -4.93
CA VAL A 137 -5.72 10.96 -4.41
C VAL A 137 -7.14 11.37 -4.01
N GLU A 138 -8.18 10.73 -4.57
CA GLU A 138 -9.58 11.16 -4.37
C GLU A 138 -10.43 10.20 -3.53
N ASP A 139 -10.11 8.90 -3.49
CA ASP A 139 -10.85 7.91 -2.71
C ASP A 139 -10.17 7.60 -1.37
N ILE A 140 -10.83 7.94 -0.27
CA ILE A 140 -10.31 7.75 1.09
C ILE A 140 -10.12 6.27 1.44
N ASP A 141 -10.95 5.35 0.93
CA ASP A 141 -10.80 3.92 1.22
C ASP A 141 -9.52 3.39 0.55
N ALA A 142 -9.24 3.85 -0.68
CA ALA A 142 -8.02 3.53 -1.39
C ALA A 142 -6.77 4.22 -0.79
N GLN A 143 -6.90 5.40 -0.19
CA GLN A 143 -5.82 6.03 0.60
C GLN A 143 -5.48 5.20 1.82
N VAL A 144 -6.50 4.77 2.60
CA VAL A 144 -6.30 3.91 3.77
C VAL A 144 -5.62 2.60 3.37
N LEU A 145 -6.08 1.97 2.28
CA LEU A 145 -5.47 0.75 1.77
C LEU A 145 -4.01 0.97 1.36
N SER A 146 -3.74 2.02 0.58
CA SER A 146 -2.39 2.36 0.13
C SER A 146 -1.44 2.66 1.30
N ASP A 147 -1.90 3.38 2.31
CA ASP A 147 -1.08 3.73 3.46
C ASP A 147 -0.80 2.50 4.33
N ALA A 148 -1.81 1.64 4.55
CA ALA A 148 -1.64 0.39 5.30
C ALA A 148 -0.64 -0.57 4.61
N ASP A 149 -0.70 -0.66 3.29
CA ASP A 149 0.19 -1.48 2.46
C ASP A 149 1.64 -0.95 2.49
N LEU A 150 1.82 0.37 2.42
CA LEU A 150 3.14 1.02 2.44
C LEU A 150 3.73 1.17 3.85
N CYS A 151 3.00 0.82 4.91
CA CYS A 151 3.40 1.06 6.31
C CYS A 151 4.76 0.43 6.67
N VAL A 152 5.15 -0.68 6.04
CA VAL A 152 6.47 -1.31 6.26
C VAL A 152 7.63 -0.35 5.99
N LEU A 153 7.44 0.65 5.12
CA LEU A 153 8.45 1.65 4.85
C LEU A 153 8.80 2.46 6.11
N ALA A 154 7.82 2.68 6.98
CA ALA A 154 7.96 3.42 8.23
C ALA A 154 8.34 2.55 9.44
N ALA A 155 8.71 1.28 9.23
CA ALA A 155 9.14 0.40 10.31
C ALA A 155 10.38 0.96 11.04
N ASP A 156 10.63 0.47 12.25
CA ASP A 156 11.89 0.76 12.95
C ASP A 156 13.08 0.34 12.05
N PRO A 157 14.22 1.06 12.07
CA PRO A 157 15.36 0.74 11.21
C PRO A 157 15.81 -0.73 11.27
N GLN A 158 15.71 -1.40 12.42
CA GLN A 158 16.08 -2.80 12.54
C GLN A 158 15.09 -3.74 11.82
N GLU A 159 13.79 -3.49 11.97
CA GLU A 159 12.73 -4.22 11.27
C GLU A 159 12.81 -3.97 9.76
N TYR A 160 13.10 -2.73 9.36
CA TYR A 160 13.29 -2.38 7.96
C TYR A 160 14.47 -3.14 7.33
N LEU A 161 15.57 -3.35 8.05
CA LEU A 161 16.68 -4.18 7.56
C LEU A 161 16.28 -5.66 7.38
N GLU A 162 15.36 -6.18 8.19
CA GLU A 162 14.82 -7.53 8.03
C GLU A 162 13.91 -7.60 6.79
N TYR A 163 13.05 -6.61 6.60
CA TYR A 163 12.28 -6.42 5.37
C TYR A 163 13.18 -6.45 4.12
N LEU A 164 14.31 -5.73 4.11
CA LEU A 164 15.24 -5.73 2.98
C LEU A 164 15.84 -7.11 2.70
N ARG A 165 16.17 -7.87 3.76
CA ARG A 165 16.70 -9.24 3.62
C ARG A 165 15.65 -10.16 3.03
N ASP A 166 14.40 -10.05 3.46
CA ASP A 166 13.32 -10.90 2.98
C ASP A 166 12.92 -10.56 1.55
N ILE A 167 12.88 -9.28 1.17
CA ILE A 167 12.73 -8.87 -0.24
C ILE A 167 13.87 -9.41 -1.10
N ARG A 168 15.12 -9.32 -0.64
CA ARG A 168 16.25 -9.86 -1.42
C ARG A 168 16.15 -11.38 -1.62
N ARG A 169 15.68 -12.12 -0.62
CA ARG A 169 15.43 -13.58 -0.69
C ARG A 169 14.28 -13.90 -1.64
N GLU A 170 13.19 -13.15 -1.56
CA GLU A 170 12.01 -13.32 -2.41
C GLU A 170 12.32 -13.18 -3.90
N TYR A 171 13.17 -12.21 -4.22
CA TYR A 171 13.61 -11.95 -5.59
C TYR A 171 15.00 -12.56 -5.89
N ALA A 172 15.33 -13.70 -5.28
CA ALA A 172 16.59 -14.41 -5.49
C ALA A 172 16.86 -14.80 -6.95
N ALA A 173 15.82 -14.95 -7.77
CA ALA A 173 15.92 -15.26 -9.19
C ALA A 173 16.46 -14.10 -10.04
N TYR A 174 16.38 -12.86 -9.57
CA TYR A 174 17.09 -11.74 -10.20
C TYR A 174 18.59 -11.81 -9.86
N ASP A 175 19.43 -11.65 -10.89
CA ASP A 175 20.84 -11.37 -10.66
C ASP A 175 21.02 -10.05 -9.90
N GLU A 176 22.17 -9.90 -9.24
CA GLU A 176 22.41 -8.79 -8.32
C GLU A 176 22.32 -7.43 -9.03
N ALA A 177 22.82 -7.32 -10.26
CA ALA A 177 22.81 -6.05 -10.98
C ALA A 177 21.39 -5.64 -11.37
N ARG A 178 20.56 -6.59 -11.84
CA ARG A 178 19.15 -6.35 -12.14
C ARG A 178 18.34 -6.03 -10.88
N PHE A 179 18.57 -6.76 -9.80
CA PHE A 179 17.92 -6.49 -8.52
C PHE A 179 18.22 -5.07 -8.04
N ILE A 180 19.50 -4.67 -7.98
CA ILE A 180 19.88 -3.34 -7.53
C ILE A 180 19.28 -2.26 -8.44
N SER A 181 19.38 -2.43 -9.77
CA SER A 181 18.83 -1.46 -10.72
C SER A 181 17.31 -1.29 -10.58
N ALA A 182 16.56 -2.39 -10.49
CA ALA A 182 15.11 -2.35 -10.32
C ALA A 182 14.73 -1.73 -8.97
N ARG A 183 15.40 -2.13 -7.88
CA ARG A 183 15.10 -1.66 -6.53
C ARG A 183 15.43 -0.19 -6.35
N SER A 184 16.58 0.27 -6.83
CA SER A 184 16.95 1.69 -6.83
C SER A 184 15.95 2.54 -7.62
N THR A 185 15.41 2.02 -8.72
CA THR A 185 14.38 2.71 -9.50
C THR A 185 13.09 2.89 -8.69
N ILE A 186 12.62 1.82 -8.03
CA ILE A 186 11.42 1.85 -7.18
C ILE A 186 11.60 2.85 -6.03
N ILE A 187 12.74 2.80 -5.32
CA ILE A 187 13.03 3.72 -4.21
C ILE A 187 13.13 5.16 -4.70
N GLY A 188 13.80 5.39 -5.82
CA GLY A 188 13.89 6.72 -6.44
C GLY A 188 12.50 7.28 -6.77
N ASN A 189 11.63 6.44 -7.34
CA ASN A 189 10.25 6.81 -7.64
C ASN A 189 9.46 7.14 -6.36
N LEU A 190 9.56 6.33 -5.31
CA LEU A 190 8.94 6.61 -4.01
C LEU A 190 9.43 7.94 -3.43
N LEU A 191 10.74 8.16 -3.39
CA LEU A 191 11.34 9.39 -2.84
C LEU A 191 10.97 10.64 -3.65
N SER A 192 10.69 10.49 -4.95
CA SER A 192 10.24 11.59 -5.82
C SER A 192 8.81 12.05 -5.54
N ARG A 193 7.98 11.23 -4.88
CA ARG A 193 6.60 11.59 -4.56
C ARG A 193 6.58 12.76 -3.58
N PRO A 194 5.66 13.73 -3.73
CA PRO A 194 5.46 14.80 -2.74
C PRO A 194 5.14 14.27 -1.34
N GLN A 195 4.39 13.16 -1.28
CA GLN A 195 4.02 12.45 -0.05
C GLN A 195 3.91 10.95 -0.34
N LEU A 196 4.29 10.11 0.63
CA LEU A 196 4.12 8.66 0.57
C LEU A 196 2.77 8.25 1.16
N PHE A 197 2.38 8.88 2.28
CA PHE A 197 1.14 8.60 3.00
C PHE A 197 0.12 9.73 2.85
N TRP A 198 -1.16 9.39 2.72
CA TRP A 198 -2.25 10.34 2.42
C TRP A 198 -3.14 10.63 3.63
N THR A 199 -3.37 9.63 4.46
CA THR A 199 -4.27 9.70 5.60
C THR A 199 -3.63 10.42 6.78
N HIS A 200 -4.44 11.12 7.57
CA HIS A 200 -3.98 11.78 8.80
C HIS A 200 -3.35 10.79 9.81
N GLY A 201 -3.92 9.59 9.94
CA GLY A 201 -3.42 8.53 10.83
C GLY A 201 -2.03 8.02 10.44
N ALA A 202 -1.69 8.06 9.14
CA ALA A 202 -0.37 7.68 8.62
C ALA A 202 0.61 8.86 8.51
N ALA A 203 0.22 10.10 8.83
CA ALA A 203 1.09 11.26 8.66
C ALA A 203 2.41 11.16 9.47
N GLY A 204 2.39 10.46 10.61
CA GLY A 204 3.58 10.20 11.42
C GLY A 204 4.56 9.19 10.83
N TRP A 205 4.18 8.47 9.76
CA TRP A 205 5.00 7.44 9.12
C TRP A 205 5.94 8.01 8.06
N GLU A 206 5.63 9.20 7.53
CA GLU A 206 6.32 9.81 6.39
C GLU A 206 7.82 10.04 6.62
N GLU A 207 8.20 10.59 7.78
CA GLU A 207 9.60 10.92 8.08
C GLU A 207 10.45 9.65 8.15
N GLN A 208 10.04 8.68 8.98
CA GLN A 208 10.73 7.41 9.13
C GLN A 208 10.83 6.65 7.80
N ALA A 209 9.75 6.63 7.00
CA ALA A 209 9.76 5.98 5.70
C ALA A 209 10.80 6.58 4.74
N ARG A 210 10.88 7.91 4.69
CA ARG A 210 11.86 8.57 3.84
C ARG A 210 13.30 8.38 4.33
N GLU A 211 13.52 8.33 5.63
CA GLU A 211 14.84 8.00 6.19
C GLU A 211 15.27 6.58 5.81
N ASN A 212 14.37 5.61 5.98
CA ASN A 212 14.61 4.22 5.62
C ASN A 212 14.90 4.05 4.13
N LEU A 213 14.09 4.66 3.25
CA LEU A 213 14.28 4.63 1.79
C LEU A 213 15.61 5.28 1.36
N ARG A 214 15.98 6.44 1.92
CA ARG A 214 17.28 7.08 1.61
C ARG A 214 18.45 6.21 2.06
N ALA A 215 18.35 5.61 3.24
CA ALA A 215 19.37 4.72 3.76
C ALA A 215 19.49 3.43 2.91
N GLU A 216 18.37 2.90 2.41
CA GLU A 216 18.38 1.79 1.45
C GLU A 216 19.08 2.18 0.16
N LEU A 217 18.72 3.33 -0.43
CA LEU A 217 19.32 3.80 -1.67
C LEU A 217 20.83 3.99 -1.55
N GLU A 218 21.30 4.61 -0.46
CA GLU A 218 22.74 4.78 -0.19
C GLU A 218 23.46 3.44 -0.02
N ARG A 219 22.82 2.43 0.60
CA ARG A 219 23.37 1.07 0.68
C ARG A 219 23.48 0.43 -0.70
N LEU A 220 22.45 0.52 -1.54
CA LEU A 220 22.45 -0.04 -2.89
C LEU A 220 23.55 0.58 -3.76
N GLU A 221 23.75 1.90 -3.67
CA GLU A 221 24.82 2.61 -4.37
C GLU A 221 26.23 2.22 -3.88
N LYS A 222 26.42 2.09 -2.56
CA LYS A 222 27.72 1.72 -1.97
C LYS A 222 28.11 0.27 -2.24
N THR A 223 27.13 -0.63 -2.26
CA THR A 223 27.42 -2.08 -2.26
C THR A 223 27.66 -2.63 -3.66
N GLY A 224 27.31 -1.89 -4.72
CA GLY A 224 27.58 -2.31 -6.10
C GLY A 224 27.15 -3.76 -6.37
N THR A 225 27.86 -4.51 -7.20
CA THR A 225 27.52 -5.91 -7.52
C THR A 225 27.78 -6.92 -6.40
N THR A 226 28.08 -6.48 -5.17
CA THR A 226 28.54 -7.35 -4.07
C THR A 226 27.44 -7.88 -3.15
N GLY A 227 26.15 -7.65 -3.47
CA GLY A 227 25.05 -8.12 -2.64
C GLY A 227 24.63 -7.07 -1.61
N LEU A 228 23.34 -6.92 -1.30
CA LEU A 228 22.91 -6.39 0.01
C LEU A 228 23.40 -7.35 1.11
N ASP A 229 24.70 -7.34 1.43
CA ASP A 229 25.26 -8.11 2.52
C ASP A 229 24.92 -7.38 3.83
N ILE A 230 23.65 -7.46 4.22
CA ILE A 230 23.15 -6.96 5.50
C ILE A 230 23.56 -7.92 6.62
N ALA A 231 24.81 -8.39 6.60
CA ALA A 231 25.47 -9.13 7.65
C ALA A 231 26.49 -8.20 8.33
N GLY A 232 25.99 -7.11 8.94
CA GLY A 232 26.88 -6.04 9.43
C GLY A 232 26.25 -5.09 10.45
N ALA A 233 25.40 -5.58 11.35
CA ALA A 233 24.98 -4.83 12.55
C ALA A 233 25.11 -5.69 13.82
N GLY A 234 26.16 -6.49 13.89
CA GLY A 234 26.64 -7.13 15.11
C GLY A 234 27.87 -6.41 15.64
N ALA A 235 27.77 -5.11 15.92
CA ALA A 235 28.78 -4.45 16.74
C ALA A 235 28.43 -4.75 18.20
N GLU A 236 29.19 -5.66 18.81
CA GLU A 236 29.14 -5.94 20.24
C GLU A 236 29.12 -4.64 21.05
N PRO A 237 28.18 -4.43 21.99
CA PRO A 237 28.32 -3.35 22.94
C PRO A 237 29.53 -3.68 23.82
N ALA A 238 30.61 -2.93 23.60
CA ALA A 238 31.78 -2.93 24.47
C ALA A 238 31.32 -2.78 25.92
N ALA A 239 31.67 -3.78 26.72
CA ALA A 239 31.40 -3.84 28.14
C ALA A 239 31.84 -2.54 28.85
N GLN A 240 30.88 -1.88 29.49
CA GLN A 240 31.17 -1.02 30.63
C GLN A 240 30.39 -1.56 31.84
N THR A 241 31.15 -2.31 32.63
CA THR A 241 30.84 -2.74 33.99
C THR A 241 30.61 -1.53 34.91
N GLY A 242 29.52 -1.52 35.68
CA GLY A 242 29.46 -0.65 36.86
C GLY A 242 28.07 -0.37 37.46
N ALA A 243 27.65 -1.22 38.41
CA ALA A 243 26.83 -0.93 39.60
C ALA A 243 25.29 -0.75 39.49
N THR A 244 24.59 -1.72 40.07
CA THR A 244 23.23 -1.64 40.67
C THR A 244 23.18 -0.68 41.89
N PRO A 245 22.02 -0.07 42.20
CA PRO A 245 21.07 -0.64 43.19
C PRO A 245 19.58 -0.45 42.77
N GLU A 246 18.71 -1.46 42.90
CA GLU A 246 17.92 -1.89 44.08
C GLU A 246 16.75 -0.97 44.51
N THR A 247 15.53 -1.51 44.33
CA THR A 247 14.24 -1.31 45.05
C THR A 247 13.39 -0.03 44.90
N ALA A 248 12.10 -0.28 44.64
CA ALA A 248 10.95 0.62 44.49
C ALA A 248 10.48 1.24 45.85
N PRO A 249 9.44 2.12 45.87
CA PRO A 249 8.06 1.62 45.80
C PRO A 249 7.02 2.50 45.05
N THR A 250 5.88 1.84 44.84
CA THR A 250 4.55 2.27 44.37
C THR A 250 3.93 3.50 45.06
N SER A 251 3.09 4.24 44.33
CA SER A 251 1.94 4.98 44.90
C SER A 251 0.77 5.05 43.92
N ASP A 252 -0.22 4.19 44.19
CA ASP A 252 -1.65 4.48 44.02
C ASP A 252 -2.01 5.81 44.69
N MET A 253 -2.93 6.60 44.12
CA MET A 253 -3.80 7.54 44.84
C MET A 253 -4.88 8.16 43.91
N LEU A 254 -6.10 7.62 44.00
CA LEU A 254 -7.41 8.29 43.93
C LEU A 254 -8.23 7.68 45.11
N PRO A 255 -9.34 8.26 45.65
CA PRO A 255 -10.29 9.15 44.97
C PRO A 255 -10.94 10.26 45.87
N THR A 256 -12.03 10.86 45.35
CA THR A 256 -13.26 11.38 46.02
C THR A 256 -13.49 12.91 46.00
N PRO A 257 -14.72 13.42 46.25
CA PRO A 257 -15.72 13.70 45.21
C PRO A 257 -16.41 15.09 45.39
N ARG A 258 -17.25 15.54 44.44
CA ARG A 258 -18.36 16.46 44.77
C ARG A 258 -19.62 16.16 43.97
N GLU A 259 -20.66 15.82 44.72
CA GLU A 259 -22.07 15.71 44.34
C GLU A 259 -22.70 17.08 44.06
N GLY A 260 -23.77 17.10 43.24
CA GLY A 260 -24.68 18.22 43.12
C GLY A 260 -25.58 18.22 41.88
N THR A 261 -26.48 17.24 41.74
CA THR A 261 -27.73 17.31 40.92
C THR A 261 -28.89 17.88 41.76
N PRO A 262 -30.11 18.14 41.22
CA PRO A 262 -30.52 18.67 39.91
C PRO A 262 -31.65 19.74 40.04
N VAL A 263 -32.03 20.42 38.94
CA VAL A 263 -33.39 21.00 38.81
C VAL A 263 -33.90 20.82 37.38
N GLU A 264 -34.96 20.01 37.24
CA GLU A 264 -35.89 19.98 36.10
C GLU A 264 -36.65 21.30 35.97
N THR A 265 -36.93 21.73 34.75
CA THR A 265 -38.30 22.14 34.38
C THR A 265 -38.44 22.22 32.86
N ALA A 266 -39.51 21.57 32.39
CA ALA A 266 -39.99 21.59 31.01
C ALA A 266 -40.56 22.96 30.63
N THR A 267 -40.43 23.35 29.35
CA THR A 267 -41.56 23.83 28.51
C THR A 267 -41.13 24.07 27.05
N LYS A 268 -41.92 23.51 26.13
CA LYS A 268 -42.10 23.95 24.72
C LYS A 268 -42.95 25.24 24.73
N PRO A 269 -42.93 26.13 23.70
CA PRO A 269 -43.65 25.87 22.43
C PRO A 269 -42.92 26.46 21.18
N GLU A 270 -43.05 25.85 19.99
CA GLU A 270 -43.87 26.27 18.82
C GLU A 270 -43.13 27.07 17.72
N THR A 271 -43.15 26.45 16.52
CA THR A 271 -43.40 26.98 15.15
C THR A 271 -42.80 28.31 14.65
N GLY A 272 -42.17 28.23 13.47
CA GLY A 272 -41.90 29.32 12.53
C GLY A 272 -40.89 28.84 11.47
N GLU A 273 -41.34 28.18 10.40
CA GLU A 273 -41.52 28.74 9.04
C GLU A 273 -40.20 29.02 8.27
N LEU A 274 -39.99 28.20 7.24
CA LEU A 274 -39.08 28.40 6.10
C LEU A 274 -39.56 29.56 5.21
N PRO A 275 -38.69 30.07 4.33
CA PRO A 275 -39.13 30.25 2.96
C PRO A 275 -38.20 29.63 1.92
N GLU A 276 -38.86 29.09 0.90
CA GLU A 276 -38.33 28.64 -0.38
C GLU A 276 -38.03 29.80 -1.36
N ALA A 277 -37.16 29.47 -2.31
CA ALA A 277 -37.16 29.84 -3.73
C ALA A 277 -36.83 31.28 -4.18
N ALA A 278 -35.77 31.37 -5.00
CA ALA A 278 -35.84 32.10 -6.26
C ALA A 278 -34.89 31.47 -7.28
N SER A 279 -35.47 30.84 -8.30
CA SER A 279 -34.89 30.53 -9.59
C SER A 279 -34.64 31.81 -10.39
N ARG A 280 -33.59 31.82 -11.23
CA ARG A 280 -33.52 32.67 -12.42
C ARG A 280 -32.47 32.16 -13.41
N ASP A 281 -32.97 31.60 -14.50
CA ASP A 281 -32.29 31.50 -15.79
C ASP A 281 -31.95 32.90 -16.32
N GLN A 282 -30.77 33.05 -16.90
CA GLN A 282 -30.49 33.88 -18.09
C GLN A 282 -29.02 33.74 -18.54
N ASP A 283 -28.85 33.25 -19.77
CA ASP A 283 -27.72 33.46 -20.68
C ASP A 283 -28.27 34.21 -21.92
N PRO A 284 -27.45 34.76 -22.83
CA PRO A 284 -26.10 35.31 -22.68
C PRO A 284 -25.98 36.71 -23.33
N GLU A 285 -24.97 37.51 -22.98
CA GLU A 285 -24.53 38.63 -23.82
C GLU A 285 -23.01 38.64 -23.99
N ASP A 286 -22.66 38.86 -25.25
CA ASP A 286 -21.38 38.79 -25.93
C ASP A 286 -20.67 40.15 -25.79
N THR A 287 -19.48 40.19 -25.18
CA THR A 287 -18.58 41.36 -25.27
C THR A 287 -17.12 40.93 -25.34
N ASP A 288 -16.55 41.10 -26.52
CA ASP A 288 -15.12 41.17 -26.84
C ASP A 288 -14.38 42.19 -25.96
N GLU A 289 -13.35 41.76 -25.22
CA GLU A 289 -12.19 42.58 -24.82
C GLU A 289 -10.94 41.69 -24.57
N PRO A 290 -9.71 42.23 -24.65
CA PRO A 290 -8.55 41.52 -25.21
C PRO A 290 -7.65 40.78 -24.21
N ASN A 291 -7.34 39.53 -24.56
CA ASN A 291 -6.12 38.74 -24.33
C ASN A 291 -5.21 39.12 -23.13
N GLU A 292 -5.57 38.66 -21.93
CA GLU A 292 -4.62 38.44 -20.83
C GLU A 292 -3.92 37.09 -21.00
N VAL A 293 -2.59 37.13 -21.06
CA VAL A 293 -1.73 35.94 -21.15
C VAL A 293 -1.86 35.14 -19.86
N ASN A 294 -2.45 33.94 -19.93
CA ASN A 294 -2.50 32.99 -18.81
C ASN A 294 -1.11 32.36 -18.60
N PRO A 295 -0.41 32.62 -17.47
CA PRO A 295 0.89 32.02 -17.18
C PRO A 295 0.83 30.53 -16.80
N TYR A 296 -0.35 29.89 -16.87
CA TYR A 296 -0.58 28.48 -16.57
C TYR A 296 -1.11 27.67 -17.77
N ALA A 297 -0.91 28.12 -19.01
CA ALA A 297 -1.17 27.28 -20.18
C ALA A 297 -0.12 26.14 -20.27
N PRO A 298 -0.52 24.86 -20.35
CA PRO A 298 0.43 23.76 -20.58
C PRO A 298 1.08 23.92 -21.96
N PRO A 299 2.37 23.55 -22.13
CA PRO A 299 3.06 23.69 -23.41
C PRO A 299 2.47 22.74 -24.46
N ASP A 300 2.39 23.23 -25.70
CA ASP A 300 1.88 22.51 -26.87
C ASP A 300 2.50 21.11 -27.01
N GLU A 301 1.64 20.09 -27.11
CA GLU A 301 2.02 18.71 -27.42
C GLU A 301 2.40 18.59 -28.90
N ALA A 302 3.64 18.97 -29.21
CA ALA A 302 4.28 18.51 -30.42
C ALA A 302 5.78 18.34 -30.14
N ASP A 303 6.24 17.10 -30.31
CA ASP A 303 7.65 16.70 -30.39
C ASP A 303 8.34 16.20 -29.09
N LEU A 304 7.73 15.23 -28.40
CA LEU A 304 8.43 14.34 -27.44
C LEU A 304 8.16 12.84 -27.66
N GLY A 305 7.63 12.48 -28.83
CA GLY A 305 7.38 11.08 -29.18
C GLY A 305 8.64 10.41 -29.71
N SER A 306 9.45 9.80 -28.83
CA SER A 306 10.29 8.62 -29.17
C SER A 306 11.09 8.04 -27.99
N THR A 307 11.15 8.64 -26.80
CA THR A 307 12.02 8.13 -25.71
C THR A 307 11.36 7.93 -24.34
N LEU A 308 10.05 8.20 -24.21
CA LEU A 308 9.33 8.06 -22.94
C LEU A 308 8.45 6.80 -22.84
N GLU A 309 8.27 6.06 -23.94
CA GLU A 309 7.43 4.85 -23.96
C GLU A 309 8.01 3.66 -23.16
N ASN A 310 9.29 3.70 -22.76
CA ASN A 310 9.90 2.69 -21.88
C ASN A 310 9.99 3.09 -20.40
N VAL A 311 9.58 4.31 -20.03
CA VAL A 311 9.64 4.79 -18.63
C VAL A 311 8.29 4.61 -17.91
N ALA A 312 7.18 4.52 -18.66
CA ALA A 312 5.84 4.35 -18.10
C ALA A 312 5.52 2.92 -17.61
N GLU A 313 6.30 1.90 -18.00
CA GLU A 313 6.05 0.49 -17.64
C GLU A 313 6.60 0.06 -16.26
N ALA A 314 7.28 0.94 -15.51
CA ALA A 314 7.88 0.62 -14.20
C ALA A 314 7.25 1.38 -13.03
N MET A 315 5.92 1.40 -12.96
CA MET A 315 5.17 2.07 -11.89
C MET A 315 4.49 1.08 -10.96
N ASP A 316 5.24 0.08 -10.48
CA ASP A 316 4.86 -0.73 -9.33
C ASP A 316 5.77 -0.35 -8.16
N THR A 317 5.19 0.13 -7.06
CA THR A 317 5.96 0.72 -5.97
C THR A 317 6.50 -0.28 -4.95
N MET A 318 6.10 -1.55 -5.05
CA MET A 318 6.67 -2.63 -4.22
C MET A 318 7.02 -3.90 -5.00
N VAL A 319 6.56 -4.06 -6.25
CA VAL A 319 6.90 -5.21 -7.09
C VAL A 319 8.05 -4.89 -8.03
N MET A 320 9.03 -5.81 -8.07
CA MET A 320 10.21 -5.71 -8.91
C MET A 320 9.87 -6.12 -10.35
N LYS A 321 9.29 -5.20 -11.13
CA LYS A 321 9.17 -5.39 -12.58
C LYS A 321 10.51 -5.13 -13.26
N ALA A 322 10.90 -6.03 -14.15
CA ALA A 322 12.10 -5.85 -14.95
C ALA A 322 11.91 -4.66 -15.91
N LEU A 323 12.84 -3.71 -15.89
CA LEU A 323 13.03 -2.79 -17.01
C LEU A 323 13.40 -3.65 -18.23
N LYS A 324 12.61 -3.58 -19.31
CA LYS A 324 13.00 -4.19 -20.59
C LYS A 324 14.40 -3.69 -20.94
N PRO A 325 15.37 -4.57 -21.26
CA PRO A 325 16.66 -4.10 -21.73
C PRO A 325 16.41 -3.24 -22.97
N ALA A 326 16.91 -2.01 -22.95
CA ALA A 326 16.83 -1.11 -24.10
C ALA A 326 17.31 -1.88 -25.34
N GLU A 327 16.48 -1.95 -26.38
CA GLU A 327 16.90 -2.48 -27.66
C GLU A 327 18.11 -1.68 -28.11
N VAL A 328 19.30 -2.26 -27.98
CA VAL A 328 20.52 -1.70 -28.54
C VAL A 328 20.33 -1.82 -30.05
N GLY A 329 19.81 -0.77 -30.66
CA GLY A 329 19.74 -0.60 -32.10
C GLY A 329 21.15 -0.70 -32.67
N LEU A 330 21.54 -1.91 -33.05
CA LEU A 330 22.70 -2.17 -33.88
C LEU A 330 22.45 -1.48 -35.22
N LYS A 331 22.90 -0.23 -35.34
CA LYS A 331 23.14 0.37 -36.65
C LYS A 331 24.10 -0.54 -37.40
N PRO A 332 23.73 -1.08 -38.58
CA PRO A 332 24.73 -1.71 -39.42
C PRO A 332 25.76 -0.64 -39.79
N LEU A 333 27.03 -0.92 -39.49
CA LEU A 333 28.13 -0.17 -40.08
C LEU A 333 27.98 -0.26 -41.60
N SER A 334 27.98 0.90 -42.22
CA SER A 334 28.20 1.10 -43.64
C SER A 334 29.47 0.38 -44.10
N ASP A 335 29.35 -0.48 -45.10
CA ASP A 335 30.48 -0.83 -45.94
C ASP A 335 30.68 0.28 -46.99
N VAL A 336 31.89 0.82 -46.94
CA VAL A 336 32.50 1.79 -47.85
C VAL A 336 33.17 1.02 -48.99
N GLU A 337 32.90 1.47 -50.23
CA GLU A 337 33.71 1.40 -51.47
C GLU A 337 34.28 0.04 -51.93
N GLU A 338 33.82 -0.44 -53.10
CA GLU A 338 34.44 -0.20 -54.42
C GLU A 338 33.45 -0.48 -55.56
#